data_AF-A0AA87ZTC7-F1
#
_entry.id   AF-A0AA87ZTC7-F1
#
_cell.length_a   1.000
_cell.length_b   1.000
_cell.length_c   1.000
_cell.angle_alpha   90.00
_cell.angle_beta   90.00
_cell.angle_gamma   90.00
#
_symmetry.space_group_name_H-M   'P 1'
#
loop_
_entity.id
_entity.type
_entity.pdbx_description
1 polymer ?
#
loop_
_entity_poly.entity_id
_entity_poly.type
_entity_poly.pdbx_seq_one_letter_code
_entity_poly.pdbx_strand_id
1 'polypeptide(L)'
;MLEEGILDSQFTQLQGLQDESNPNFVAEVVTLFIKDAQKIINHLSYYMSQEVVDFSEMDPYVHQIKGSTSSIGARNMTLACSDLHQASDAKNKEMCLQALNKINHEYCRLQVKLHLIVQLQNTIFTMETNERLRGSRYAAMSMQRRFPRFKVLFGFISSFLFFQLLITKHK
;
A
#
# COMPACT_ATOMS: atom_id res chain seq x y z
N MET A 1 -8.85 12.35 5.49
CA MET A 1 -9.03 10.87 5.49
C MET A 1 -9.40 10.31 6.86
N LEU A 2 -8.62 10.58 7.92
CA LEU A 2 -9.00 10.23 9.31
C LEU A 2 -10.20 11.06 9.81
N GLU A 3 -10.14 12.39 9.65
CA GLU A 3 -11.23 13.30 10.04
C GLU A 3 -12.51 13.08 9.22
N GLU A 4 -12.37 12.66 7.98
CA GLU A 4 -13.49 12.29 7.10
C GLU A 4 -14.09 10.91 7.45
N GLY A 5 -13.50 10.19 8.41
CA GLY A 5 -13.95 8.87 8.86
C GLY A 5 -13.71 7.72 7.89
N ILE A 6 -12.91 7.91 6.84
CA ILE A 6 -12.63 6.87 5.84
C ILE A 6 -11.61 5.87 6.36
N LEU A 7 -10.58 6.39 7.02
CA LEU A 7 -9.58 5.61 7.73
C LEU A 7 -9.70 5.85 9.24
N ASP A 8 -9.26 4.91 10.05
CA ASP A 8 -9.11 5.07 11.51
C ASP A 8 -7.64 4.98 11.95
N SER A 9 -7.42 5.00 13.26
CA SER A 9 -6.09 4.96 13.88
C SER A 9 -5.28 3.71 13.53
N GLN A 10 -5.91 2.62 13.09
CA GLN A 10 -5.21 1.41 12.65
C GLN A 10 -4.32 1.70 11.43
N PHE A 11 -4.75 2.60 10.54
CA PHE A 11 -3.91 3.02 9.41
C PHE A 11 -2.67 3.79 9.87
N THR A 12 -2.78 4.62 10.91
CA THR A 12 -1.62 5.31 11.50
C THR A 12 -0.64 4.32 12.11
N GLN A 13 -1.13 3.27 12.78
CA GLN A 13 -0.27 2.20 13.29
C GLN A 13 0.43 1.45 12.15
N LEU A 14 -0.29 1.15 11.07
CA LEU A 14 0.29 0.55 9.85
C LEU A 14 1.42 1.41 9.29
N GLN A 15 1.21 2.73 9.20
CA GLN A 15 2.24 3.67 8.76
C GLN A 15 3.47 3.68 9.68
N GLY A 16 3.27 3.50 10.99
CA GLY A 16 4.36 3.43 11.97
C GLY A 16 5.24 2.18 11.87
N LEU A 17 4.83 1.16 11.10
CA LEU A 17 5.65 -0.03 10.83
C LEU A 17 6.63 0.17 9.67
N GLN A 18 6.50 1.25 8.90
CA GLN A 18 7.42 1.59 7.81
C GLN A 18 8.65 2.32 8.36
N ASP A 19 9.84 1.88 7.94
CA ASP A 19 11.12 2.49 8.33
C ASP A 19 12.13 2.49 7.16
N GLU A 20 13.37 2.92 7.44
CA GLU A 20 14.44 2.97 6.42
C GLU A 20 14.84 1.58 5.89
N SER A 21 14.61 0.51 6.65
CA SER A 21 14.90 -0.87 6.25
C SER A 21 13.80 -1.46 5.37
N ASN A 22 12.55 -0.99 5.52
CA ASN A 22 11.42 -1.38 4.70
C ASN A 22 10.60 -0.16 4.21
N PRO A 23 11.15 0.67 3.31
CA PRO A 23 10.54 1.94 2.90
C PRO A 23 9.25 1.79 2.06
N ASN A 24 8.95 0.59 1.55
CA ASN A 24 7.79 0.32 0.71
C ASN A 24 6.65 -0.39 1.44
N PHE A 25 6.80 -0.66 2.74
CA PHE A 25 5.86 -1.48 3.52
C PHE A 25 4.39 -1.07 3.32
N VAL A 26 4.06 0.22 3.51
CA VAL A 26 2.67 0.70 3.39
C VAL A 26 2.17 0.51 1.97
N ALA A 27 2.99 0.81 0.96
CA ALA A 27 2.61 0.68 -0.44
C ALA A 27 2.33 -0.78 -0.82
N GLU A 28 3.13 -1.72 -0.33
CA GLU A 28 2.94 -3.16 -0.55
C GLU A 28 1.66 -3.66 0.11
N VAL A 29 1.44 -3.32 1.39
CA VAL A 29 0.23 -3.73 2.12
C VAL A 29 -1.03 -3.14 1.49
N VAL A 30 -1.01 -1.85 1.12
CA VAL A 30 -2.14 -1.20 0.45
C VAL A 30 -2.43 -1.85 -0.90
N THR A 31 -1.41 -2.15 -1.70
CA THR A 31 -1.58 -2.79 -3.00
C THR A 31 -2.16 -4.20 -2.86
N LEU A 32 -1.69 -4.96 -1.87
CA LEU A 32 -2.22 -6.28 -1.57
C LEU A 32 -3.69 -6.20 -1.12
N PHE A 33 -4.01 -5.28 -0.20
CA PHE A 33 -5.37 -5.04 0.26
C PHE A 33 -6.33 -4.76 -0.90
N ILE A 34 -5.97 -3.84 -1.80
CA ILE A 34 -6.82 -3.47 -2.96
C ILE A 34 -7.12 -4.70 -3.83
N LYS A 35 -6.09 -5.49 -4.15
CA LYS A 35 -6.22 -6.69 -4.98
C LYS A 35 -7.11 -7.74 -4.32
N ASP A 36 -6.85 -8.03 -3.05
CA ASP A 36 -7.55 -9.09 -2.31
C ASP A 36 -8.99 -8.69 -2.02
N ALA A 37 -9.23 -7.45 -1.61
CA ALA A 37 -10.57 -6.92 -1.36
C ALA A 37 -11.44 -7.00 -2.62
N GLN A 38 -10.94 -6.58 -3.78
CA GLN A 38 -11.68 -6.69 -5.04
C GLN A 38 -12.09 -8.13 -5.35
N LYS A 39 -11.16 -9.08 -5.18
CA LYS A 39 -11.42 -10.51 -5.43
C LYS A 39 -12.53 -11.03 -4.51
N ILE A 40 -12.45 -10.72 -3.22
CA ILE A 40 -13.45 -11.16 -2.24
C ILE A 40 -14.81 -10.53 -2.53
N ILE A 41 -14.87 -9.23 -2.81
CA ILE A 41 -16.11 -8.53 -3.18
C ILE A 41 -16.76 -9.18 -4.42
N ASN A 42 -15.97 -9.56 -5.42
CA ASN A 42 -16.49 -10.25 -6.61
C ASN A 42 -17.08 -11.62 -6.25
N HIS A 43 -16.44 -12.39 -5.37
CA HIS A 43 -16.96 -13.67 -4.89
C HIS A 43 -18.28 -13.48 -4.13
N LEU A 44 -18.34 -12.53 -3.19
CA LEU A 44 -19.56 -12.19 -2.45
C LEU A 44 -20.69 -11.78 -3.41
N SER A 45 -20.37 -10.98 -4.43
CA SER A 45 -21.34 -10.56 -5.46
C SER A 45 -21.87 -11.74 -6.28
N TYR A 46 -21.01 -12.72 -6.57
CA TYR A 46 -21.41 -13.96 -7.24
C TYR A 46 -22.38 -14.79 -6.39
N TYR A 47 -22.14 -14.95 -5.08
CA TYR A 47 -23.08 -15.66 -4.21
C TYR A 47 -24.43 -14.92 -4.10
N MET A 48 -24.39 -13.59 -4.00
CA MET A 48 -25.61 -12.78 -3.91
C MET A 48 -26.44 -12.72 -5.18
N SER A 49 -25.85 -13.02 -6.35
CA SER A 49 -26.58 -13.06 -7.62
C SER A 49 -27.34 -14.38 -7.84
N GLN A 50 -27.04 -15.43 -7.07
CA GLN A 50 -27.77 -16.71 -7.14
C GLN A 50 -29.19 -16.55 -6.61
N GLU A 51 -30.14 -17.34 -7.12
CA GLU A 51 -31.52 -17.33 -6.61
C GLU A 51 -31.57 -17.78 -5.15
N VAL A 52 -30.97 -18.93 -4.86
CA VAL A 52 -30.76 -19.48 -3.52
C VAL A 52 -29.31 -19.23 -3.10
N VAL A 53 -29.13 -18.60 -1.94
CA VAL A 53 -27.82 -18.27 -1.38
C VAL A 53 -27.39 -19.34 -0.40
N ASP A 54 -26.20 -19.90 -0.60
CA ASP A 54 -25.52 -20.70 0.42
C ASP A 54 -24.70 -19.79 1.35
N PHE A 55 -25.27 -19.47 2.51
CA PHE A 55 -24.61 -18.63 3.50
C PHE A 55 -23.40 -19.32 4.15
N SER A 56 -23.34 -20.66 4.17
CA SER A 56 -22.20 -21.40 4.74
C SER A 56 -20.97 -21.25 3.85
N GLU A 57 -21.15 -21.27 2.54
CA GLU A 57 -20.07 -21.06 1.57
C GLU A 57 -19.64 -19.59 1.47
N MET A 58 -20.54 -18.66 1.80
CA MET A 58 -20.24 -17.23 1.81
C MET A 58 -19.48 -16.79 3.06
N ASP A 59 -19.73 -17.43 4.21
CA ASP A 59 -19.22 -17.02 5.53
C ASP A 59 -17.69 -16.79 5.59
N PRO A 60 -16.83 -17.67 5.02
CA PRO A 60 -15.39 -17.44 5.01
C PRO A 60 -14.99 -16.13 4.32
N TYR A 61 -15.69 -15.73 3.26
CA TYR A 61 -15.42 -14.50 2.53
C TYR A 61 -15.85 -13.27 3.31
N VAL A 62 -16.96 -13.34 4.05
CA VAL A 62 -17.43 -12.26 4.95
C VAL A 62 -16.41 -12.02 6.06
N HIS A 63 -15.93 -13.10 6.70
CA HIS A 63 -14.88 -13.00 7.70
C HIS A 63 -13.58 -12.45 7.13
N GLN A 64 -13.17 -12.92 5.95
CA GLN A 64 -11.93 -12.47 5.31
C GLN A 64 -11.96 -10.98 4.97
N ILE A 65 -13.04 -10.47 4.36
CA ILE A 65 -13.12 -9.04 4.02
C ILE A 65 -13.20 -8.16 5.27
N LYS A 66 -13.90 -8.60 6.32
CA LYS A 66 -13.95 -7.88 7.61
C LYS A 66 -12.57 -7.78 8.26
N GLY A 67 -11.81 -8.88 8.28
CA GLY A 67 -10.44 -8.89 8.81
C GLY A 67 -9.51 -8.00 7.98
N SER A 68 -9.58 -8.11 6.66
CA SER A 68 -8.79 -7.31 5.72
C SER A 68 -9.05 -5.81 5.89
N THR A 69 -10.32 -5.39 5.92
CA THR A 69 -10.74 -3.99 6.12
C THR A 69 -10.35 -3.46 7.49
N SER A 70 -10.45 -4.27 8.54
CA SER A 70 -9.99 -3.89 9.87
C SER A 70 -8.48 -3.68 9.90
N SER A 71 -7.70 -4.58 9.28
CA SER A 71 -6.23 -4.54 9.30
C SER A 71 -5.63 -3.28 8.65
N ILE A 72 -6.29 -2.75 7.61
CA ILE A 72 -5.89 -1.51 6.95
C ILE A 72 -6.51 -0.26 7.59
N GLY A 73 -7.41 -0.43 8.58
CA GLY A 73 -8.15 0.68 9.19
C GLY A 73 -9.22 1.30 8.28
N ALA A 74 -9.81 0.53 7.37
CA ALA A 74 -10.89 0.96 6.48
C ALA A 74 -12.22 1.06 7.22
N ARG A 75 -12.38 2.10 8.04
CA ARG A 75 -13.45 2.23 9.03
C ARG A 75 -14.86 1.98 8.50
N ASN A 76 -15.31 2.77 7.51
CA ASN A 76 -16.68 2.65 6.99
C ASN A 76 -16.94 1.29 6.33
N MET A 77 -15.94 0.77 5.62
CA MET A 77 -16.03 -0.53 4.98
C MET A 77 -16.10 -1.66 6.02
N THR A 78 -15.35 -1.54 7.13
CA THR A 78 -15.39 -2.48 8.28
C THR A 78 -16.76 -2.51 8.94
N LEU A 79 -17.42 -1.35 9.08
CA LEU A 79 -18.79 -1.27 9.59
C LEU A 79 -19.76 -1.96 8.62
N ALA A 80 -19.67 -1.71 7.32
CA ALA A 80 -20.51 -2.37 6.33
C ALA A 80 -20.27 -3.90 6.26
N CYS A 81 -19.04 -4.36 6.50
CA CYS A 81 -18.74 -5.80 6.64
C CYS A 81 -19.38 -6.40 7.90
N SER A 82 -19.55 -5.61 8.97
CA SER A 82 -20.26 -6.05 10.17
C SER A 82 -21.76 -6.15 9.92
N ASP A 83 -22.35 -5.20 9.19
CA ASP A 83 -23.74 -5.30 8.71
C ASP A 83 -23.94 -6.58 7.86
N LEU A 84 -22.99 -6.88 6.95
CA LEU A 84 -23.06 -8.07 6.10
C LEU A 84 -22.99 -9.37 6.91
N HIS A 85 -22.11 -9.44 7.90
CA HIS A 85 -22.02 -10.59 8.81
C HIS A 85 -23.34 -10.82 9.56
N GLN A 86 -23.90 -9.76 10.15
CA GLN A 86 -25.19 -9.87 10.86
C GLN A 86 -26.33 -10.30 9.93
N ALA A 87 -26.35 -9.78 8.71
CA ALA A 87 -27.35 -10.17 7.70
C ALA A 87 -27.17 -11.62 7.23
N SER A 88 -25.92 -12.10 7.13
CA SER A 88 -25.58 -13.49 6.80
C SER A 88 -26.04 -14.45 7.89
N ASP A 89 -25.78 -14.12 9.17
CA ASP A 89 -26.23 -14.89 10.34
C ASP A 89 -27.77 -15.01 10.38
N ALA A 90 -28.45 -13.91 10.06
CA ALA A 90 -29.91 -13.86 9.95
C ALA A 90 -30.45 -14.54 8.69
N LYS A 91 -29.59 -15.02 7.78
CA LYS A 91 -29.92 -15.58 6.47
C LYS A 91 -30.82 -14.66 5.63
N ASN A 92 -30.63 -13.36 5.78
CA ASN A 92 -31.44 -12.35 5.09
C ASN A 92 -30.71 -11.84 3.84
N LYS A 93 -31.11 -12.36 2.68
CA LYS A 93 -30.51 -12.02 1.39
C LYS A 93 -30.63 -10.54 1.04
N GLU A 94 -31.78 -9.91 1.30
CA GLU A 94 -32.00 -8.50 0.97
C GLU A 94 -31.07 -7.59 1.77
N MET A 95 -30.94 -7.85 3.08
CA MET A 95 -30.01 -7.12 3.93
C MET A 95 -28.54 -7.37 3.53
N CYS A 96 -28.19 -8.60 3.12
CA CYS A 96 -26.85 -8.90 2.60
C CYS A 96 -26.54 -8.10 1.33
N LEU A 97 -27.50 -8.01 0.40
CA LEU A 97 -27.36 -7.19 -0.82
C LEU A 97 -27.16 -5.71 -0.49
N GLN A 98 -27.93 -5.17 0.46
CA GLN A 98 -27.77 -3.78 0.91
C GLN A 98 -26.39 -3.55 1.53
N ALA A 99 -25.94 -4.44 2.40
CA ALA A 99 -24.61 -4.35 3.01
C ALA A 99 -23.49 -4.47 1.96
N LEU A 100 -23.61 -5.41 1.01
CA LEU A 100 -22.64 -5.59 -0.07
C LEU A 100 -22.57 -4.37 -1.01
N ASN A 101 -23.70 -3.72 -1.28
CA ASN A 101 -23.72 -2.46 -2.03
C ASN A 101 -22.99 -1.34 -1.29
N LYS A 102 -23.16 -1.24 0.04
CA LYS A 102 -22.39 -0.30 0.87
C LYS A 102 -20.90 -0.62 0.82
N ILE A 103 -20.51 -1.90 0.93
CA ILE A 103 -19.11 -2.33 0.84
C ILE A 103 -18.51 -1.91 -0.51
N ASN A 104 -19.20 -2.15 -1.62
CA ASN A 104 -18.75 -1.73 -2.94
C ASN A 104 -18.56 -0.21 -3.04
N HIS A 105 -19.53 0.56 -2.53
CA HIS A 105 -19.44 2.02 -2.55
C HIS A 105 -18.25 2.54 -1.75
N GLU A 106 -18.06 2.06 -0.52
CA GLU A 106 -16.95 2.47 0.34
C GLU A 106 -15.61 1.97 -0.20
N TYR A 107 -15.56 0.78 -0.80
CA TYR A 107 -14.36 0.27 -1.46
C TYR A 107 -13.90 1.18 -2.61
N CYS A 108 -14.80 1.59 -3.51
CA CYS A 108 -14.45 2.50 -4.61
C CYS A 108 -13.90 3.84 -4.09
N ARG A 109 -14.52 4.40 -3.04
CA ARG A 109 -14.06 5.64 -2.41
C ARG A 109 -12.69 5.47 -1.76
N LEU A 110 -12.48 4.36 -1.05
CA LEU A 110 -11.23 4.06 -0.36
C LEU A 110 -10.10 3.80 -1.36
N GLN A 111 -10.35 3.01 -2.41
CA GLN A 111 -9.36 2.61 -3.41
C GLN A 111 -8.71 3.82 -4.08
N VAL A 112 -9.49 4.82 -4.49
CA VAL A 112 -8.97 6.05 -5.10
C VAL A 112 -8.00 6.76 -4.15
N LYS A 113 -8.36 6.87 -2.87
CA LYS A 113 -7.54 7.57 -1.89
C LYS A 113 -6.28 6.78 -1.51
N LEU A 114 -6.38 5.46 -1.38
CA LEU A 114 -5.24 4.60 -1.13
C LEU A 114 -4.24 4.62 -2.30
N HIS A 115 -4.71 4.62 -3.55
CA HIS A 115 -3.83 4.80 -4.72
C HIS A 115 -3.10 6.14 -4.68
N LEU A 116 -3.78 7.22 -4.30
CA LEU A 116 -3.16 8.53 -4.15
C LEU A 116 -2.04 8.52 -3.10
N ILE A 117 -2.26 7.86 -1.95
CA ILE A 117 -1.22 7.71 -0.91
C ILE A 117 0.01 7.02 -1.49
N VAL A 118 -0.17 5.88 -2.17
CA VAL A 118 0.95 5.12 -2.76
C VAL A 118 1.70 5.95 -3.81
N GLN A 119 0.98 6.67 -4.67
CA GLN A 119 1.59 7.55 -5.67
C GLN A 119 2.42 8.68 -5.03
N LEU A 120 1.90 9.31 -3.98
CA LEU A 120 2.62 10.37 -3.27
C LEU A 120 3.86 9.84 -2.56
N GLN A 121 3.76 8.68 -1.89
CA GLN A 121 4.90 8.04 -1.23
C GLN A 121 6.02 7.72 -2.22
N ASN A 122 5.68 7.11 -3.36
CA ASN A 122 6.66 6.81 -4.41
C ASN A 122 7.31 8.06 -4.99
N THR A 123 6.52 9.14 -5.14
CA THR A 123 7.02 10.43 -5.63
C THR A 123 8.01 11.05 -4.66
N ILE A 124 7.67 11.11 -3.37
CA ILE A 124 8.55 11.64 -2.31
C ILE A 124 9.85 10.82 -2.26
N PHE A 125 9.75 9.50 -2.22
CA PHE A 125 10.91 8.61 -2.22
C PHE A 125 11.83 8.84 -3.43
N THR A 126 11.24 8.99 -4.63
CA THR A 126 11.99 9.28 -5.86
C THR A 126 12.64 10.66 -5.82
N MET A 127 12.00 11.65 -5.22
CA MET A 127 12.56 13.00 -5.06
C MET A 127 13.76 12.98 -4.10
N GLU A 128 13.61 12.37 -2.92
CA GLU A 128 14.68 12.28 -1.92
C GLU A 128 15.91 11.54 -2.44
N THR A 129 15.71 10.44 -3.15
CA THR A 129 16.80 9.67 -3.77
C THR A 129 17.53 10.50 -4.84
N ASN A 130 16.80 11.24 -5.68
CA ASN A 130 17.39 12.12 -6.68
C ASN A 130 18.18 13.29 -6.06
N GLU A 131 17.72 13.86 -4.95
CA GLU A 131 18.45 14.91 -4.22
C GLU A 131 19.75 14.37 -3.61
N ARG A 132 19.72 13.19 -2.98
CA ARG A 132 20.92 12.51 -2.46
C ARG A 132 21.94 12.22 -3.57
N LEU A 133 21.47 11.78 -4.73
CA LEU A 133 22.32 11.56 -5.90
C LEU A 133 22.92 12.87 -6.43
N ARG A 134 22.15 13.95 -6.49
CA ARG A 134 22.65 15.28 -6.87
C ARG A 134 23.74 15.76 -5.91
N GLY A 135 23.50 15.68 -4.60
CA GLY A 135 24.50 16.02 -3.57
C GLY A 135 25.81 15.24 -3.73
N SER A 136 25.71 13.92 -3.90
CA SER A 136 26.86 13.04 -4.15
C SER A 136 27.63 13.43 -5.44
N ARG A 137 26.92 13.80 -6.51
CA ARG A 137 27.54 14.25 -7.76
C ARG A 137 28.29 15.57 -7.58
N TYR A 138 27.72 16.54 -6.86
CA TYR A 138 28.41 17.80 -6.55
C TYR A 138 29.65 17.56 -5.68
N ALA A 139 29.56 16.70 -4.68
CA ALA A 139 30.70 16.31 -3.85
C ALA A 139 31.83 15.66 -4.68
N ALA A 140 31.49 14.68 -5.53
CA ALA A 140 32.45 14.04 -6.43
C ALA A 140 33.12 15.04 -7.40
N MET A 141 32.32 15.93 -8.01
CA MET A 141 32.84 16.99 -8.90
C MET A 141 33.78 17.96 -8.16
N SER A 142 33.46 18.33 -6.91
CA SER A 142 34.31 19.21 -6.10
C SER A 142 35.63 18.53 -5.71
N MET A 143 35.61 17.24 -5.39
CA MET A 143 36.80 16.46 -5.03
C MET A 143 37.74 16.29 -6.24
N GLN A 144 37.18 16.07 -7.42
CA GLN A 144 37.93 15.98 -8.68
C GLN A 144 38.57 17.31 -9.08
N ARG A 145 37.98 18.46 -8.71
CA ARG A 145 38.60 19.79 -8.87
C ARG A 145 39.72 20.04 -7.85
N ARG A 146 39.57 19.56 -6.61
CA ARG A 146 40.54 19.76 -5.52
C ARG A 146 41.80 18.90 -5.66
N PHE A 147 41.71 17.72 -6.29
CA PHE A 147 42.83 16.80 -6.49
C PHE A 147 43.01 16.42 -7.97
N PRO A 148 43.53 17.33 -8.82
CA PRO A 148 43.65 17.10 -10.26
C PRO A 148 44.66 16.00 -10.64
N ARG A 149 45.62 15.67 -9.76
CA ARG A 149 46.63 14.63 -9.99
C ARG A 149 46.07 13.20 -10.06
N PHE A 150 44.87 12.95 -9.53
CA PHE A 150 44.20 11.64 -9.62
C PHE A 150 43.49 11.40 -10.97
N LYS A 151 43.39 12.42 -11.84
CA LYS A 151 42.78 12.27 -13.18
C LYS A 151 43.60 11.40 -14.12
N VAL A 152 44.92 11.34 -13.97
CA VAL A 152 45.81 10.68 -14.93
C VAL A 152 46.00 9.19 -14.60
N LEU A 153 45.86 8.78 -13.34
CA LEU A 153 46.07 7.39 -12.92
C LEU A 153 44.86 6.47 -13.16
N PHE A 154 43.66 7.03 -13.39
CA PHE A 154 42.40 6.28 -13.46
C PHE A 154 41.56 6.63 -14.70
N GLY A 155 42.21 6.99 -15.82
CA GLY A 155 41.54 7.42 -17.06
C GLY A 155 40.66 6.38 -17.76
N PHE A 156 40.55 5.13 -17.28
CA PHE A 156 39.80 4.06 -17.93
C PHE A 156 38.71 3.39 -17.10
N ILE A 157 38.59 3.70 -15.80
CA ILE A 157 37.46 3.21 -15.01
C ILE A 157 36.49 4.38 -14.88
N SER A 158 35.32 4.25 -15.52
CA SER A 158 34.21 5.19 -15.33
C SER A 158 34.13 5.56 -13.86
N SER A 159 34.16 6.87 -13.54
CA SER A 159 34.17 7.39 -12.16
C SER A 159 33.06 6.79 -11.28
N PHE A 160 32.03 6.23 -11.91
CA PHE A 160 30.96 5.45 -11.31
C PHE A 160 31.45 4.14 -10.65
N LEU A 161 32.26 3.33 -11.34
CA LEU A 161 32.77 2.05 -10.80
C LEU A 161 33.74 2.24 -9.64
N PHE A 162 34.56 3.30 -9.67
CA PHE A 162 35.53 3.57 -8.60
C PHE A 162 34.83 3.97 -7.29
N PHE A 163 33.75 4.74 -7.39
CA PHE A 163 32.94 5.10 -6.22
C PHE A 163 32.15 3.91 -5.68
N GLN A 164 31.67 3.02 -6.56
CA GLN A 164 31.02 1.76 -6.17
C GLN A 164 31.98 0.79 -5.46
N LEU A 165 33.25 0.73 -5.88
CA LEU A 165 34.32 -0.04 -5.22
C LEU A 165 34.70 0.52 -3.84
N LEU A 166 34.62 1.85 -3.67
CA LEU A 166 34.90 2.52 -2.40
C LEU A 166 33.78 2.31 -1.37
N ILE A 167 32.51 2.29 -1.82
CA ILE A 167 31.36 1.99 -0.97
C ILE A 167 31.36 0.51 -0.54
N THR A 168 31.79 -0.43 -1.39
CA THR A 168 31.83 -1.87 -1.06
C THR A 168 32.99 -2.29 -0.16
N LYS A 169 34.05 -1.47 -0.03
CA LYS A 169 35.19 -1.76 0.88
C LYS A 169 35.02 -1.25 2.33
N HIS A 170 33.92 -0.55 2.62
CA HIS A 170 33.64 0.02 3.95
C HIS A 170 32.45 -0.63 4.67
N LYS A 171 32.03 -1.83 4.22
CA LYS A 171 31.12 -2.73 4.93
C LYS A 171 31.89 -3.99 5.30
#